data_AF-A0A7S4WF21-F1
#
_entry.id   AF-A0A7S4WF21-F1
#
_cell.length_a   1.000
_cell.length_b   1.000
_cell.length_c   1.000
_cell.angle_alpha   90.00
_cell.angle_beta   90.00
_cell.angle_gamma   90.00
#
_symmetry.space_group_name_H-M   'P 1'
#
loop_
_entity.id
_entity.type
_entity.pdbx_description
1 polymer ?
#
loop_
_entity_poly.entity_id
_entity_poly.type
_entity_poly.pdbx_seq_one_letter_code
_entity_poly.pdbx_strand_id
1 'polypeptide(L)'
;FWLKSRRRRSRWPCGASLFQARHRLAAAMDKLMPVVGGMVGLYAAAKIIPVMYRWELIPGVGSPEYQAKAKTIRYDHYTEGIVYSPYDTGDPIREMPAASANKMYLRQRGGGWKFQSEM
;
A
#
# COMPACT_ATOMS: atom_id res chain seq x y z
N PHE A 1 -41.89 54.28 56.60
CA PHE A 1 -41.00 53.10 56.63
C PHE A 1 -41.06 52.40 55.27
N TRP A 2 -40.17 52.72 54.33
CA TRP A 2 -40.12 52.06 53.02
C TRP A 2 -38.65 51.83 52.64
N LEU A 3 -38.18 50.59 52.79
CA LEU A 3 -36.78 50.21 52.59
C LEU A 3 -36.56 49.82 51.12
N LYS A 4 -36.02 50.73 50.32
CA LYS A 4 -35.73 50.52 48.89
C LYS A 4 -34.37 49.82 48.75
N SER A 5 -34.39 48.50 48.60
CA SER A 5 -33.20 47.66 48.40
C SER A 5 -32.56 47.87 47.02
N ARG A 6 -31.50 48.66 46.95
CA ARG A 6 -30.63 48.76 45.75
C ARG A 6 -29.65 47.58 45.72
N ARG A 7 -29.99 46.51 44.98
CA ARG A 7 -29.00 45.50 44.56
C ARG A 7 -28.13 46.07 43.43
N ARG A 8 -26.91 46.48 43.74
CA ARG A 8 -25.85 46.72 42.75
C ARG A 8 -25.47 45.37 42.13
N ARG A 9 -25.83 45.13 40.87
CA ARG A 9 -25.24 44.03 40.08
C ARG A 9 -23.83 44.45 39.69
N SER A 10 -22.82 43.82 40.30
CA SER A 10 -21.45 43.87 39.81
C SER A 10 -21.40 43.19 38.44
N ARG A 11 -21.22 44.00 37.39
CA ARG A 11 -20.78 43.50 36.08
C ARG A 11 -19.31 43.13 36.22
N TRP A 12 -19.00 41.85 36.25
CA TRP A 12 -17.64 41.33 36.10
C TRP A 12 -17.27 41.29 34.61
N PRO A 13 -16.20 41.97 34.15
CA PRO A 13 -15.67 41.81 32.80
C PRO A 13 -14.49 40.83 32.84
N CYS A 14 -14.71 39.55 33.13
CA CYS A 14 -13.60 38.58 33.25
C CYS A 14 -13.64 37.41 32.26
N GLY A 15 -14.58 37.37 31.30
CA GLY A 15 -14.73 36.22 30.39
C GLY A 15 -14.23 36.39 28.95
N ALA A 16 -14.00 37.62 28.47
CA ALA A 16 -13.86 37.87 27.02
C ALA A 16 -12.45 37.61 26.46
N SER A 17 -11.39 37.75 27.26
CA SER A 17 -10.00 37.70 26.77
C SER A 17 -9.50 36.28 26.45
N LEU A 18 -9.90 35.29 27.24
CA LEU A 18 -9.49 33.88 27.03
C LEU A 18 -10.17 33.24 25.81
N PHE A 19 -11.39 33.66 25.48
CA PHE A 19 -12.11 33.16 24.31
C PHE A 19 -11.52 33.74 23.00
N GLN A 20 -11.12 35.01 23.02
CA GLN A 20 -10.57 35.72 21.86
C GLN A 20 -9.15 35.24 21.50
N ALA A 21 -8.35 34.81 22.48
CA ALA A 21 -7.02 34.21 22.23
C ALA A 21 -7.10 32.83 21.56
N ARG A 22 -8.09 31.99 21.93
CA ARG A 22 -8.30 30.66 21.31
C ARG A 22 -8.71 30.76 19.85
N HIS A 23 -9.53 31.75 19.48
CA HIS A 23 -9.94 31.96 18.08
C HIS A 23 -8.80 32.43 17.17
N ARG A 24 -7.84 33.21 17.67
CA ARG A 24 -6.67 33.63 16.89
C ARG A 24 -5.69 32.48 16.64
N LEU A 25 -5.51 31.60 17.62
CA LEU A 25 -4.72 30.37 17.45
C LEU A 25 -5.39 29.39 16.48
N ALA A 26 -6.71 29.24 16.54
CA ALA A 26 -7.46 28.41 15.59
C ALA A 26 -7.33 28.94 14.15
N ALA A 27 -7.53 30.24 13.93
CA ALA A 27 -7.41 30.85 12.60
C ALA A 27 -5.98 30.79 12.03
N ALA A 28 -4.95 30.81 12.89
CA ALA A 28 -3.57 30.57 12.47
C ALA A 28 -3.33 29.09 12.11
N MET A 29 -3.92 28.16 12.87
CA MET A 29 -3.85 26.71 12.61
C MET A 29 -4.46 26.35 11.25
N ASP A 30 -5.58 26.99 10.86
CA ASP A 30 -6.26 26.76 9.59
C ASP A 30 -5.37 27.08 8.37
N LYS A 31 -4.42 28.01 8.51
CA LYS A 31 -3.43 28.33 7.47
C LYS A 31 -2.19 27.45 7.52
N LEU A 32 -1.85 26.92 8.69
CA LEU A 32 -0.63 26.14 8.92
C LEU A 32 -0.83 24.66 8.55
N MET A 33 -2.03 24.13 8.77
CA MET A 33 -2.39 22.74 8.48
C MET A 33 -2.20 22.34 7.00
N PRO A 34 -2.59 23.15 5.99
CA PRO A 34 -2.32 22.83 4.60
C PRO A 34 -0.83 22.75 4.27
N VAL A 35 -0.01 23.60 4.89
CA VAL A 35 1.45 23.60 4.68
C VAL A 35 2.06 22.34 5.26
N VAL A 36 1.68 21.96 6.49
CA VAL A 36 2.13 20.72 7.13
C VAL A 36 1.66 19.50 6.33
N GLY A 37 0.39 19.48 5.91
CA GLY A 37 -0.15 18.42 5.06
C GLY A 37 0.60 18.28 3.74
N GLY A 38 0.93 19.40 3.10
CA GLY A 38 1.75 19.42 1.88
C GLY A 38 3.15 18.85 2.09
N MET A 39 3.83 19.23 3.17
CA MET A 39 5.16 18.71 3.50
C MET A 39 5.15 17.20 3.79
N VAL A 40 4.16 16.73 4.56
CA VAL A 40 4.01 15.30 4.86
C VAL A 40 3.69 14.50 3.59
N GLY A 41 2.82 15.03 2.73
CA GLY A 41 2.49 14.41 1.43
C GLY A 41 3.72 14.27 0.53
N LEU A 42 4.52 15.33 0.39
CA LEU A 42 5.77 15.31 -0.38
C LEU A 42 6.79 14.32 0.21
N TYR A 43 6.92 14.28 1.55
CA TYR A 43 7.80 13.34 2.23
C TYR A 43 7.39 11.88 1.98
N ALA A 44 6.08 11.58 2.09
CA ALA A 44 5.54 10.26 1.81
C ALA A 44 5.79 9.86 0.35
N ALA A 45 5.51 10.75 -0.61
CA ALA A 45 5.77 10.50 -2.02
C ALA A 45 7.26 10.20 -2.29
N ALA A 46 8.17 10.98 -1.69
CA ALA A 46 9.62 10.77 -1.84
C ALA A 46 10.10 9.40 -1.31
N LYS A 47 9.39 8.79 -0.35
CA LYS A 47 9.69 7.45 0.18
C LYS A 47 8.98 6.33 -0.57
N ILE A 48 7.74 6.55 -0.99
CA ILE A 48 6.91 5.52 -1.63
C ILE A 48 7.32 5.31 -3.09
N ILE A 49 7.56 6.40 -3.85
CA ILE A 49 7.91 6.32 -5.28
C ILE A 49 9.13 5.40 -5.56
N PRO A 50 10.27 5.50 -4.86
CA PRO A 50 11.40 4.61 -5.13
C PRO A 50 11.12 3.15 -4.77
N VAL A 51 10.26 2.88 -3.78
CA VAL A 51 9.84 1.52 -3.44
C VAL A 51 8.98 0.95 -4.57
N MET A 52 7.98 1.71 -5.03
CA MET A 52 7.14 1.30 -6.17
C MET A 52 7.97 1.08 -7.45
N TYR A 53 9.00 1.90 -7.68
CA TYR A 53 9.90 1.75 -8.83
C TYR A 53 10.71 0.46 -8.75
N ARG A 54 11.27 0.14 -7.57
CA ARG A 54 12.01 -1.13 -7.37
C ARG A 54 11.10 -2.35 -7.43
N TRP A 55 9.86 -2.21 -6.98
CA TRP A 55 8.86 -3.28 -6.95
C TRP A 55 8.06 -3.40 -8.25
N GLU A 56 8.42 -2.64 -9.29
CA GLU A 56 7.81 -2.72 -10.62
C GLU A 56 6.29 -2.43 -10.59
N LEU A 57 5.81 -1.67 -9.60
CA LEU A 57 4.40 -1.34 -9.42
C LEU A 57 3.90 -0.23 -10.36
N ILE A 58 4.80 0.45 -11.07
CA ILE A 58 4.45 1.55 -11.98
C ILE A 58 4.25 0.98 -13.39
N PRO A 59 3.01 0.92 -13.90
CA PRO A 59 2.75 0.38 -15.23
C PRO A 59 3.48 1.23 -16.28
N GLY A 60 4.13 0.57 -17.24
CA GLY A 60 4.84 1.22 -18.34
C GLY A 60 6.24 1.74 -18.01
N VAL A 61 6.74 1.59 -16.78
CA VAL A 61 8.10 1.99 -16.40
C VAL A 61 8.88 0.78 -15.87
N GLY A 62 9.82 0.28 -16.68
CA GLY A 62 10.72 -0.80 -16.28
C GLY A 62 11.94 -0.27 -15.52
N SER A 63 12.14 -0.74 -14.30
CA SER A 63 13.38 -0.48 -13.56
C SER A 63 14.58 -1.19 -14.23
N PRO A 64 15.83 -0.76 -13.98
CA PRO A 64 17.01 -1.47 -14.50
C PRO A 64 17.06 -2.93 -14.03
N GLU A 65 16.58 -3.19 -12.81
CA GLU A 65 16.48 -4.53 -12.24
C GLU A 65 15.46 -5.39 -13.00
N TYR A 66 14.29 -4.82 -13.35
CA TYR A 66 13.31 -5.49 -14.20
C TYR A 66 13.92 -5.88 -15.54
N GLN A 67 14.61 -4.94 -16.21
CA GLN A 67 15.22 -5.22 -17.50
C GLN A 67 16.31 -6.31 -17.40
N ALA A 68 17.07 -6.33 -16.32
CA ALA A 68 18.06 -7.39 -16.07
C ALA A 68 17.38 -8.76 -15.88
N LYS A 69 16.30 -8.83 -15.09
CA LYS A 69 15.52 -10.07 -14.90
C LYS A 69 14.82 -10.51 -16.18
N ALA A 70 14.19 -9.58 -16.91
CA ALA A 70 13.49 -9.85 -18.15
C ALA A 70 14.39 -10.49 -19.22
N LYS A 71 15.68 -10.10 -19.27
CA LYS A 71 16.69 -10.73 -20.15
C LYS A 71 17.01 -12.18 -19.78
N THR A 72 16.78 -12.58 -18.54
CA THR A 72 16.95 -13.98 -18.10
C THR A 72 15.73 -14.85 -18.37
N ILE A 73 14.57 -14.25 -18.65
CA ILE A 73 13.36 -15.01 -18.96
C ILE A 73 13.49 -15.57 -20.37
N ARG A 74 13.61 -16.89 -20.44
CA ARG A 74 13.69 -17.67 -21.68
C ARG A 74 12.29 -18.03 -22.18
N TYR A 75 11.77 -17.25 -23.11
CA TYR A 75 10.46 -17.47 -23.74
C TYR A 75 10.47 -18.54 -24.85
N ASP A 76 11.64 -19.08 -25.15
CA ASP A 76 11.91 -20.07 -26.20
C ASP A 76 11.67 -21.53 -25.75
N HIS A 77 11.58 -21.80 -24.44
CA HIS A 77 11.34 -23.15 -23.89
C HIS A 77 9.85 -23.46 -23.66
N TYR A 78 8.99 -23.24 -24.66
CA TYR A 78 7.54 -23.52 -24.54
C TYR A 78 7.21 -25.03 -24.59
N THR A 79 8.14 -25.89 -25.00
CA THR A 79 7.98 -27.35 -25.07
C THR A 79 8.61 -28.12 -23.91
N GLU A 80 9.57 -27.51 -23.18
CA GLU A 80 10.43 -28.20 -22.20
C GLU A 80 10.28 -27.67 -20.76
N GLY A 81 9.62 -26.51 -20.58
CA GLY A 81 9.48 -25.84 -19.30
C GLY A 81 8.14 -26.08 -18.60
N ILE A 82 8.09 -25.77 -17.30
CA ILE A 82 6.83 -25.61 -16.55
C ILE A 82 6.09 -24.44 -17.19
N VAL A 83 5.16 -24.74 -18.09
CA VAL A 83 4.38 -23.73 -18.80
C VAL A 83 3.52 -23.01 -17.77
N TYR A 84 3.81 -21.74 -17.52
CA TYR A 84 2.78 -20.82 -17.04
C TYR A 84 1.75 -20.79 -18.16
N SER A 85 0.64 -21.52 -18.01
CA SER A 85 -0.48 -21.38 -18.94
C SER A 85 -0.84 -19.90 -18.92
N PRO A 86 -0.58 -19.14 -20.00
CA PRO A 86 -1.11 -17.80 -20.07
C PRO A 86 -2.62 -18.00 -20.02
N TYR A 87 -3.29 -17.43 -19.05
CA TYR A 87 -4.75 -17.47 -18.93
C TYR A 87 -5.44 -16.67 -20.05
N ASP A 88 -4.88 -16.63 -21.28
CA ASP A 88 -5.29 -15.66 -22.29
C ASP A 88 -4.92 -15.99 -23.76
N THR A 89 -4.88 -17.26 -24.16
CA THR A 89 -4.85 -17.65 -25.60
C THR A 89 -5.97 -18.60 -26.03
N GLY A 90 -7.02 -18.72 -25.21
CA GLY A 90 -8.34 -19.18 -25.65
C GLY A 90 -8.68 -20.65 -25.40
N ASP A 91 -7.72 -21.58 -25.40
CA ASP A 91 -8.01 -22.98 -25.03
C ASP A 91 -7.15 -23.45 -23.85
N PRO A 92 -7.74 -23.62 -22.64
CA PRO A 92 -7.02 -24.17 -21.51
C PRO A 92 -6.63 -25.62 -21.80
N ILE A 93 -5.42 -26.01 -21.39
CA ILE A 93 -4.98 -27.41 -21.44
C ILE A 93 -5.94 -28.23 -20.57
N ARG A 94 -6.81 -29.02 -21.21
CA ARG A 94 -7.84 -29.84 -20.53
C ARG A 94 -7.30 -31.17 -20.00
N GLU A 95 -6.17 -31.62 -20.55
CA GLU A 95 -5.60 -32.93 -20.28
C GLU A 95 -4.12 -32.80 -19.98
N MET A 96 -3.63 -33.57 -19.01
CA MET A 96 -2.22 -33.55 -18.63
C MET A 96 -1.37 -34.17 -19.75
N PRO A 97 -0.36 -33.47 -20.29
CA PRO A 97 0.49 -34.01 -21.33
C PRO A 97 1.27 -35.23 -20.83
N ALA A 98 1.36 -36.27 -21.67
CA ALA A 98 1.99 -37.54 -21.30
C ALA A 98 3.46 -37.40 -20.85
N ALA A 99 4.19 -36.41 -21.39
CA ALA A 99 5.56 -36.13 -21.00
C ALA A 99 5.71 -35.60 -19.56
N SER A 100 4.64 -35.08 -18.96
CA SER A 100 4.61 -34.51 -17.61
C SER A 100 3.99 -35.46 -16.58
N ALA A 101 3.34 -36.54 -17.04
CA ALA A 101 2.75 -37.54 -16.15
C ALA A 101 3.82 -38.19 -15.24
N ASN A 102 3.51 -38.36 -13.96
CA ASN A 102 4.37 -39.00 -12.96
C ASN A 102 5.71 -38.31 -12.64
N LYS A 103 5.93 -37.07 -13.11
CA LYS A 103 7.15 -36.28 -12.83
C LYS A 103 7.00 -35.32 -11.65
N MET A 104 5.90 -35.37 -10.90
CA MET A 104 5.71 -34.51 -9.73
C MET A 104 6.62 -34.95 -8.58
N TYR A 105 7.34 -33.99 -7.99
CA TYR A 105 8.12 -34.20 -6.78
C TYR A 105 7.22 -34.00 -5.55
N LEU A 106 6.82 -35.10 -4.92
CA LEU A 106 5.81 -35.13 -3.87
C LEU A 106 6.46 -35.22 -2.49
N ARG A 107 5.95 -34.41 -1.56
CA ARG A 107 6.33 -34.49 -0.14
C ARG A 107 5.54 -35.62 0.53
N GLN A 108 6.25 -36.58 1.12
CA GLN A 108 5.61 -37.68 1.82
C GLN A 108 5.10 -37.27 3.21
N ARG A 109 4.02 -37.90 3.68
CA ARG A 109 3.43 -37.66 5.00
C ARG A 109 4.43 -37.93 6.15
N GLY A 110 5.34 -38.88 5.97
CA GLY A 110 6.40 -39.22 6.95
C GLY A 110 7.64 -38.33 6.91
N GLY A 111 7.64 -37.28 6.07
CA GLY A 111 8.85 -36.53 5.75
C GLY A 111 9.63 -37.19 4.62
N GLY A 112 10.38 -36.36 3.87
CA GLY A 112 11.07 -36.78 2.65
C GLY A 112 10.34 -36.38 1.38
N TRP A 113 11.12 -36.32 0.30
CA TRP A 113 10.66 -35.95 -1.03
C TRP A 113 11.01 -37.07 -2.00
N LYS A 114 10.04 -37.49 -2.81
CA LYS A 114 10.25 -38.51 -3.85
C LYS A 114 9.49 -38.11 -5.11
N PHE A 115 9.97 -38.53 -6.26
CA PHE A 115 9.20 -38.39 -7.49
C PHE A 115 8.02 -39.36 -7.48
N GLN A 116 6.89 -38.96 -8.10
CA GLN A 116 5.72 -39.83 -8.25
C GLN A 116 6.04 -41.11 -9.03
N SER A 117 7.03 -41.09 -9.93
CA SER A 117 7.54 -42.28 -10.63
C SER A 117 8.30 -43.27 -9.73
N GLU A 118 8.72 -42.84 -8.53
CA GLU A 118 9.50 -43.62 -7.56
C GLU A 118 8.68 -44.00 -6.31
N MET A 119 7.40 -43.60 -6.28
CA MET A 119 6.43 -44.01 -5.27
C MET A 119 5.84 -45.37 -5.62
#